data_AF-W1NLH0-F1
#
_entry.id   AF-W1NLH0-F1
#
_cell.length_a   1.000
_cell.length_b   1.000
_cell.length_c   1.000
_cell.angle_alpha   90.00
_cell.angle_beta   90.00
_cell.angle_gamma   90.00
#
_symmetry.space_group_name_H-M   'P 1'
#
loop_
_entity.id
_entity.type
_entity.pdbx_description
1 polymer ?
#
loop_
_entity_poly.entity_id
_entity_poly.type
_entity_poly.pdbx_seq_one_letter_code
_entity_poly.pdbx_strand_id
1 'polypeptide(L)'
;MLDDTLKLLDVCSRMRDVIPYIGERHRGLLSALRRRGYISLDCQSGAYISAQKKMTKVSAQCLGTLKKDHKPQHQQSTQYNEALCELRQVGFITTLVCESLLSQFTAPRRRESIISFFLKPKLQQPNGQWESTSRSQCPLHSSGKVDDLRVKDARRQLESLDECVTNIDDQFGCISSHLI
;
A
#
# COMPACT_ATOMS: atom_id res chain seq x y z
N MET A 1 -4.44 3.75 -28.10
CA MET A 1 -4.74 2.33 -27.83
C MET A 1 -3.48 1.58 -27.43
N LEU A 2 -2.48 1.41 -28.31
CA LEU A 2 -1.21 0.76 -27.91
C LEU A 2 -0.52 1.51 -26.76
N ASP A 3 -0.40 2.83 -26.87
CA ASP A 3 0.18 3.66 -25.80
C ASP A 3 -0.58 3.55 -24.47
N ASP A 4 -1.91 3.38 -24.52
CA ASP A 4 -2.75 3.26 -23.33
C ASP A 4 -2.58 1.89 -22.66
N THR A 5 -2.51 0.83 -23.47
CA THR A 5 -2.17 -0.53 -23.02
C THR A 5 -0.77 -0.59 -22.41
N LEU A 6 0.21 0.07 -23.03
CA LEU A 6 1.58 0.14 -22.50
C LEU A 6 1.64 0.89 -21.17
N LYS A 7 0.89 1.99 -21.01
CA LYS A 7 0.76 2.68 -19.71
C LYS A 7 0.13 1.78 -18.65
N LEU A 8 -0.93 1.04 -18.99
CA LEU A 8 -1.55 0.08 -18.07
C LEU A 8 -0.56 -1.01 -17.65
N LEU A 9 0.24 -1.52 -18.59
CA LEU A 9 1.23 -2.55 -18.31
C LEU A 9 2.39 -2.02 -17.44
N ASP A 10 2.85 -0.78 -17.66
CA ASP A 10 3.82 -0.11 -16.78
C ASP A 10 3.27 0.03 -15.35
N VAL A 11 2.03 0.49 -15.22
CA VAL A 11 1.34 0.61 -13.92
C VAL A 11 1.25 -0.75 -13.22
N CYS A 12 0.81 -1.80 -13.94
CA CYS A 12 0.73 -3.14 -13.38
C CYS A 12 2.10 -3.65 -12.94
N SER A 13 3.14 -3.45 -13.76
CA SER A 13 4.51 -3.89 -13.46
C SER A 13 5.05 -3.21 -12.20
N ARG A 14 4.94 -1.89 -12.12
CA ARG A 14 5.39 -1.11 -10.95
C ARG A 14 4.65 -1.50 -9.68
N MET A 15 3.36 -1.83 -9.77
CA MET A 15 2.58 -2.31 -8.64
C MET A 15 2.99 -3.71 -8.19
N ARG A 16 3.20 -4.64 -9.13
CA ARG A 16 3.71 -5.99 -8.84
C ARG A 16 5.13 -5.99 -8.27
N ASP A 17 5.91 -4.92 -8.47
CA ASP A 17 7.23 -4.79 -7.82
C ASP A 17 7.12 -4.33 -6.35
N VAL A 18 6.14 -3.49 -6.02
CA VAL A 18 6.02 -2.87 -4.69
C VAL A 18 5.10 -3.65 -3.75
N ILE A 19 4.11 -4.38 -4.27
CA ILE A 19 3.18 -5.19 -3.46
C ILE A 19 3.90 -6.31 -2.69
N PRO A 20 4.78 -7.12 -3.32
CA PRO A 20 5.53 -8.14 -2.59
C PRO A 20 6.42 -7.55 -1.49
N TYR A 21 6.97 -6.37 -1.74
CA TYR A 21 7.81 -5.65 -0.77
C TYR A 21 7.02 -5.24 0.48
N ILE A 22 5.79 -4.73 0.34
CA ILE A 22 4.96 -4.40 1.52
C ILE A 22 4.50 -5.67 2.26
N GLY A 23 4.17 -6.74 1.52
CA GLY A 23 3.80 -8.04 2.11
C GLY A 23 4.94 -8.66 2.93
N GLU A 24 6.19 -8.54 2.47
CA GLU A 24 7.35 -8.97 3.26
C GLU A 24 7.45 -8.21 4.59
N ARG A 25 7.24 -6.89 4.58
CA ARG A 25 7.27 -6.08 5.82
C ARG A 25 6.09 -6.39 6.74
N HIS A 26 4.90 -6.69 6.21
CA HIS A 26 3.77 -7.18 7.00
C HIS A 26 4.10 -8.48 7.73
N ARG A 27 4.65 -9.47 7.01
CA ARG A 27 5.03 -10.76 7.61
C ARG A 27 6.14 -10.61 8.65
N GLY A 28 7.12 -9.76 8.40
CA GLY A 28 8.16 -9.41 9.37
C GLY A 28 7.58 -8.81 10.66
N LEU A 29 6.64 -7.88 10.52
CA LEU A 29 5.94 -7.26 11.65
C LEU A 29 5.06 -8.25 12.42
N LEU A 30 4.31 -9.12 11.72
CA LEU A 30 3.55 -10.22 12.34
C LEU A 30 4.45 -11.18 13.13
N SER A 31 5.61 -11.53 12.56
CA SER A 31 6.59 -12.40 13.22
C SER A 31 7.12 -11.78 14.50
N ALA A 32 7.48 -10.50 14.48
CA ALA A 32 7.93 -9.76 15.66
C ALA A 32 6.83 -9.69 16.75
N LEU A 33 5.57 -9.45 16.33
CA LEU A 33 4.43 -9.42 17.25
C LEU A 33 4.19 -10.78 17.92
N ARG A 34 4.27 -11.89 17.16
CA ARG A 34 4.13 -13.25 17.69
C ARG A 34 5.24 -13.60 18.68
N ARG A 35 6.47 -13.12 18.43
CA ARG A 35 7.63 -13.36 19.30
C ARG A 35 7.71 -12.41 20.51
N ARG A 36 6.82 -11.41 20.61
CA ARG A 36 6.79 -10.39 21.68
C ARG A 36 8.14 -9.67 21.90
N GLY A 37 8.98 -9.58 20.87
CA GLY A 37 10.29 -8.94 20.96
C GLY A 37 10.20 -7.44 20.74
N TYR A 38 10.27 -6.63 21.81
CA TYR A 38 10.06 -5.17 21.72
C TYR A 38 11.03 -4.46 20.76
N ILE A 39 12.33 -4.77 20.82
CA ILE A 39 13.35 -4.17 19.92
C ILE A 39 13.09 -4.57 18.46
N SER A 40 12.78 -5.85 18.22
CA SER A 40 12.40 -6.32 16.89
C SER A 40 11.12 -5.66 16.39
N LEU A 41 10.17 -5.34 17.28
CA LEU A 41 8.90 -4.74 16.92
C LEU A 41 9.09 -3.30 16.45
N ASP A 42 9.91 -2.52 17.15
CA ASP A 42 10.20 -1.13 16.80
C ASP A 42 10.88 -1.04 15.42
N CYS A 43 11.94 -1.83 15.21
CA CYS A 43 12.61 -1.89 13.90
C CYS A 43 11.67 -2.34 12.76
N GLN A 44 10.86 -3.37 12.99
CA GLN A 44 9.92 -3.85 11.98
C GLN A 44 8.78 -2.85 11.72
N SER A 45 8.36 -2.09 12.74
CA SER A 45 7.36 -1.03 12.60
C SER A 45 7.87 0.11 11.72
N GLY A 46 9.11 0.57 11.94
CA GLY A 46 9.74 1.60 11.11
C GLY A 46 9.92 1.14 9.66
N ALA A 47 10.34 -0.11 9.45
CA ALA A 47 10.46 -0.70 8.12
C ALA A 47 9.10 -0.81 7.41
N TYR A 48 8.05 -1.22 8.14
CA TYR A 48 6.69 -1.28 7.64
C TYR A 48 6.14 0.11 7.24
N ILE A 49 6.30 1.12 8.11
CA ILE A 49 5.89 2.50 7.81
C ILE A 49 6.61 3.02 6.56
N SER A 50 7.90 2.74 6.44
CA SER A 50 8.70 3.16 5.29
C SER A 50 8.23 2.49 4.00
N ALA A 51 7.89 1.20 4.07
CA ALA A 51 7.31 0.47 2.95
C ALA A 51 5.91 0.96 2.58
N GLN A 52 5.08 1.31 3.57
CA GLN A 52 3.78 1.90 3.33
C GLN A 52 3.91 3.25 2.61
N LYS A 53 4.86 4.10 3.03
CA LYS A 53 5.16 5.37 2.33
C LYS A 53 5.59 5.13 0.89
N LYS A 54 6.45 4.13 0.65
CA LYS A 54 6.86 3.72 -0.70
C LYS A 54 5.65 3.28 -1.54
N MET A 55 4.79 2.44 -0.97
CA MET A 55 3.55 1.97 -1.61
C MET A 55 2.67 3.14 -2.01
N THR A 56 2.35 4.04 -1.07
CA THR A 56 1.53 5.23 -1.34
C THR A 56 2.16 6.13 -2.41
N LYS A 57 3.49 6.31 -2.40
CA LYS A 57 4.21 7.09 -3.42
C LYS A 57 4.07 6.46 -4.81
N VAL A 58 4.32 5.15 -4.92
CA VAL A 58 4.19 4.43 -6.20
C VAL A 58 2.75 4.47 -6.70
N SER A 59 1.77 4.23 -5.83
CA SER A 59 0.35 4.28 -6.22
C SER A 59 -0.08 5.66 -6.68
N ALA A 60 0.35 6.73 -6.00
CA ALA A 60 0.07 8.11 -6.42
C ALA A 60 0.68 8.44 -7.79
N GLN A 61 1.91 7.97 -8.05
CA GLN A 61 2.54 8.13 -9.36
C GLN A 61 1.79 7.36 -10.45
N CYS A 62 1.35 6.13 -10.17
CA CYS A 62 0.56 5.33 -11.11
C CYS A 62 -0.80 5.98 -11.42
N LEU A 63 -1.49 6.49 -10.41
CA LEU A 63 -2.71 7.29 -10.62
C LEU A 63 -2.45 8.52 -11.49
N GLY A 64 -1.32 9.19 -11.29
CA GLY A 64 -0.89 10.29 -12.15
C GLY A 64 -0.60 9.89 -13.59
N THR A 65 -0.21 8.64 -13.84
CA THR A 65 -0.05 8.09 -15.20
C THR A 65 -1.42 7.85 -15.86
N LEU A 66 -2.38 7.29 -15.13
CA LEU A 66 -3.71 6.95 -15.67
C LEU A 66 -4.61 8.18 -15.90
N LYS A 67 -4.58 9.17 -15.00
CA LYS A 67 -5.48 10.34 -15.03
C LYS A 67 -5.16 11.36 -16.12
N LYS A 68 -3.96 11.34 -16.71
CA LYS A 68 -3.53 12.35 -17.69
C LYS A 68 -4.32 12.33 -19.00
N ASP A 69 -5.09 11.26 -19.25
CA ASP A 69 -5.75 11.03 -20.54
C ASP A 69 -7.29 11.10 -20.50
N HIS A 70 -7.89 11.63 -19.43
CA HIS A 70 -9.34 11.91 -19.35
C HIS A 70 -9.83 13.05 -20.27
N LYS A 71 -9.14 13.34 -21.38
CA LYS A 71 -9.74 14.20 -22.41
C LYS A 71 -10.75 13.33 -23.15
N PRO A 72 -12.06 13.65 -23.11
CA PRO A 72 -13.02 12.98 -23.97
C PRO A 72 -12.52 13.21 -25.39
N GLN A 73 -12.06 12.14 -26.05
CA GLN A 73 -11.69 12.22 -27.45
C GLN A 73 -12.98 12.56 -28.19
N HIS A 74 -13.13 13.85 -28.50
CA HIS A 74 -14.26 14.37 -29.23
C HIS A 74 -14.40 13.50 -30.48
N GLN A 75 -15.55 12.85 -30.57
CA GLN A 75 -15.95 12.01 -31.66
C GLN A 75 -15.80 12.80 -32.96
N GLN A 76 -14.75 12.53 -33.73
CA GLN A 76 -14.73 12.85 -35.14
C GLN A 76 -14.94 11.54 -35.88
N SER A 77 -16.17 11.43 -36.38
CA SER A 77 -16.66 10.59 -37.46
C SER A 77 -15.55 9.86 -38.22
N THR A 78 -15.37 8.59 -37.89
CA THR A 78 -14.87 7.61 -38.86
C THR A 78 -15.39 6.26 -38.41
N GLN A 79 -15.92 5.49 -39.36
CA GLN A 79 -16.49 4.17 -39.21
C GLN A 79 -15.51 3.23 -38.48
N TYR A 80 -15.56 3.20 -37.15
CA TYR A 80 -14.79 2.25 -36.35
C TYR A 80 -15.47 0.89 -36.47
N ASN A 81 -14.70 -0.15 -36.78
CA ASN A 81 -15.16 -1.53 -36.63
C ASN A 81 -15.65 -1.76 -35.20
N GLU A 82 -16.75 -2.48 -35.05
CA GLU A 82 -17.39 -2.81 -33.76
C GLU A 82 -16.37 -3.35 -32.73
N ALA A 83 -15.47 -4.24 -33.19
CA ALA A 83 -14.37 -4.78 -32.38
C ALA A 83 -13.42 -3.72 -31.80
N LEU A 84 -13.16 -2.61 -32.52
CA LEU A 84 -12.30 -1.53 -32.01
C LEU A 84 -13.01 -0.69 -30.94
N CYS A 85 -14.34 -0.54 -31.04
CA CYS A 85 -15.14 0.10 -30.01
C CYS A 85 -15.18 -0.75 -28.74
N GLU A 86 -15.37 -2.06 -28.87
CA GLU A 86 -15.32 -2.99 -27.73
C GLU A 86 -13.95 -2.98 -27.05
N LEU A 87 -12.85 -3.05 -27.81
CA LEU A 87 -11.49 -3.00 -27.26
C LEU A 87 -11.21 -1.70 -26.49
N ARG A 88 -11.72 -0.56 -26.96
CA ARG A 88 -11.63 0.72 -26.24
C ARG A 88 -12.42 0.71 -24.95
N GLN A 89 -13.63 0.13 -24.98
CA GLN A 89 -14.46 0.01 -23.79
C GLN A 89 -13.79 -0.86 -22.74
N VAL A 90 -13.22 -1.99 -23.14
CA VAL A 90 -12.44 -2.87 -22.26
C VAL A 90 -11.26 -2.11 -21.66
N GLY A 91 -10.45 -1.42 -22.48
CA GLY A 91 -9.31 -0.64 -21.98
C GLY A 91 -9.72 0.47 -20.99
N PHE A 92 -10.86 1.12 -21.22
CA PHE A 92 -11.42 2.11 -20.30
C PHE A 92 -11.84 1.47 -18.97
N ILE A 93 -12.54 0.34 -19.01
CA ILE A 93 -12.94 -0.40 -17.80
C ILE A 93 -11.70 -0.86 -17.02
N THR A 94 -10.70 -1.42 -17.70
CA THR A 94 -9.43 -1.83 -17.07
C THR A 94 -8.74 -0.65 -16.39
N THR A 95 -8.75 0.53 -17.01
CA THR A 95 -8.21 1.76 -16.43
C THR A 95 -8.93 2.12 -15.13
N LEU A 96 -10.27 2.11 -15.13
CA LEU A 96 -11.06 2.39 -13.91
C LEU A 96 -10.80 1.38 -12.80
N VAL A 97 -10.66 0.08 -13.14
CA VAL A 97 -10.32 -0.96 -12.17
C VAL A 97 -8.94 -0.70 -11.54
N CYS A 98 -7.93 -0.40 -12.37
CA CYS A 98 -6.60 -0.03 -11.89
C CYS A 98 -6.64 1.19 -10.98
N GLU A 99 -7.34 2.26 -11.36
CA GLU A 99 -7.49 3.46 -10.52
C GLU A 99 -8.15 3.15 -9.18
N SER A 100 -9.20 2.33 -9.18
CA SER A 100 -9.87 1.87 -7.96
C SER A 100 -8.92 1.12 -7.04
N LEU A 101 -8.14 0.17 -7.58
CA LEU A 101 -7.14 -0.58 -6.81
C LEU A 101 -6.06 0.33 -6.23
N LEU A 102 -5.53 1.26 -7.03
CA LEU A 102 -4.50 2.21 -6.61
C LEU A 102 -5.00 3.15 -5.51
N SER A 103 -6.26 3.58 -5.59
CA SER A 103 -6.87 4.48 -4.60
C SER A 103 -6.90 3.90 -3.18
N GLN A 104 -6.92 2.56 -3.07
CA GLN A 104 -6.90 1.86 -1.78
C GLN A 104 -5.60 2.07 -1.00
N PHE A 105 -4.50 2.42 -1.70
CA PHE A 105 -3.19 2.67 -1.10
C PHE A 105 -2.90 4.14 -0.84
N THR A 106 -3.65 5.05 -1.46
CA THR A 106 -3.52 6.49 -1.28
C THR A 106 -4.47 7.04 -0.23
N ALA A 107 -5.62 6.39 -0.01
CA ALA A 107 -6.52 6.76 1.07
C ALA A 107 -5.85 6.49 2.44
N PRO A 108 -6.04 7.37 3.44
CA PRO A 108 -5.69 7.09 4.83
C PRO A 108 -6.63 6.00 5.36
N ARG A 109 -6.42 4.74 4.95
CA ARG A 109 -7.10 3.59 5.53
C ARG A 109 -6.60 3.37 6.96
N ARG A 110 -7.36 2.58 7.73
CA ARG A 110 -7.17 2.05 9.11
C ARG A 110 -5.73 1.66 9.57
N ARG A 111 -4.73 1.75 8.70
CA ARG A 111 -3.29 1.56 8.98
C ARG A 111 -2.78 2.50 10.07
N GLU A 112 -3.34 3.71 10.21
CA GLU A 112 -3.00 4.61 11.32
C GLU A 112 -3.30 4.01 12.69
N SER A 113 -4.35 3.19 12.83
CA SER A 113 -4.69 2.52 14.09
C SER A 113 -3.60 1.52 14.50
N ILE A 114 -3.11 0.74 13.54
CA ILE A 114 -2.02 -0.22 13.72
C ILE A 114 -0.70 0.50 14.04
N ILE A 115 -0.39 1.58 13.30
CA ILE A 115 0.80 2.40 13.56
C ILE A 115 0.72 3.06 14.94
N SER A 116 -0.44 3.56 15.35
CA SER A 116 -0.66 4.16 16.66
C SER A 116 -0.56 3.15 17.80
N PHE A 117 -0.78 1.86 17.54
CA PHE A 117 -0.52 0.78 18.50
C PHE A 117 0.99 0.60 18.72
N PHE A 118 1.80 0.65 17.66
CA PHE A 118 3.26 0.50 17.75
C PHE A 118 3.99 1.75 18.22
N LEU A 119 3.51 2.95 17.85
CA LEU A 119 4.09 4.24 18.25
C LEU A 119 3.65 4.70 19.65
N LYS A 120 2.79 3.95 20.35
CA LYS A 120 2.40 4.23 21.74
C LYS A 120 2.97 3.21 22.73
N PRO A 121 4.29 3.08 22.92
CA PRO A 121 4.80 2.89 24.26
C PRO A 121 4.75 4.28 24.93
N LYS A 122 3.87 4.44 25.92
CA LYS A 122 3.65 5.67 26.71
C LYS A 122 4.78 6.71 26.63
N LEU A 123 4.54 7.82 25.93
CA LEU A 123 5.08 9.11 26.34
C LEU A 123 4.37 9.50 27.62
N GLN A 124 4.87 9.02 28.75
CA GLN A 124 4.72 9.72 30.02
C GLN A 124 6.09 10.34 30.30
N GLN A 125 6.39 11.41 29.57
CA GLN A 125 7.46 12.32 29.95
C GLN A 125 6.88 13.29 30.99
N PRO A 126 7.47 13.42 32.18
CA PRO A 126 7.24 14.58 33.01
C PRO A 126 8.01 15.75 32.38
N ASN A 127 7.25 16.69 31.83
CA ASN A 127 7.59 18.11 31.69
C ASN A 127 8.76 18.52 30.76
N GLY A 128 8.41 19.19 29.66
CA GLY A 128 9.18 20.31 29.12
C GLY A 128 10.29 20.01 28.09
N GLN A 129 10.30 20.87 27.06
CA GLN A 129 11.37 21.13 26.09
C GLN A 129 11.58 20.11 24.95
N TRP A 130 11.20 20.55 23.74
CA TRP A 130 11.59 19.97 22.46
C TRP A 130 12.99 20.50 22.12
N GLU A 131 13.98 19.61 22.01
CA GLU A 131 15.16 19.89 21.21
C GLU A 131 15.42 18.73 20.26
N SER A 132 15.37 19.08 18.97
CA SER A 132 15.80 18.25 17.86
C SER A 132 17.30 17.98 17.98
N THR A 133 17.73 16.74 18.18
CA THR A 133 18.98 16.27 17.58
C THR A 133 19.02 14.75 17.44
N SER A 134 19.68 14.36 16.36
CA SER A 134 19.99 13.02 15.87
C SER A 134 20.46 11.99 16.90
N ARG A 135 20.00 10.74 16.66
CA ARG A 135 20.73 9.47 16.81
C ARG A 135 21.36 9.22 18.20
N SER A 136 20.69 8.40 19.01
CA SER A 136 21.34 7.59 20.03
C SER A 136 20.54 6.32 20.30
N GLN A 137 21.23 5.18 20.25
CA GLN A 137 20.77 3.93 20.85
C GLN A 137 20.69 4.15 22.35
N CYS A 138 19.59 3.78 23.00
CA CYS A 138 19.60 3.56 24.45
C CYS A 138 18.69 2.39 24.84
N PRO A 139 19.17 1.49 25.72
CA PRO A 139 18.45 0.33 26.21
C PRO A 139 17.50 0.76 27.32
N LEU A 140 16.27 0.28 27.35
CA LEU A 140 15.48 0.24 28.59
C LEU A 140 14.33 -0.76 28.45
N HIS A 141 14.48 -1.84 29.19
CA HIS A 141 13.40 -2.72 29.59
C HIS A 141 12.29 -1.86 30.24
N SER A 142 11.14 -1.74 29.58
CA SER A 142 9.89 -1.54 30.30
C SER A 142 8.90 -2.58 29.79
N SER A 143 8.85 -3.68 30.54
CA SER A 143 7.81 -4.70 30.45
C SER A 143 6.50 -4.11 30.99
N GLY A 144 5.95 -3.11 30.30
CA GLY A 144 4.54 -2.77 30.47
C GLY A 144 3.72 -3.90 29.90
N LYS A 145 2.82 -4.49 30.71
CA LYS A 145 1.84 -5.48 30.24
C LYS A 145 1.04 -4.86 29.10
N VAL A 146 1.50 -5.05 27.86
CA VAL A 146 0.73 -4.69 26.67
C VAL A 146 -0.51 -5.57 26.72
N ASP A 147 -1.67 -4.93 26.76
CA ASP A 147 -2.97 -5.59 26.83
C ASP A 147 -3.08 -6.66 25.73
N ASP A 148 -3.19 -7.93 26.13
CA ASP A 148 -3.20 -9.10 25.22
C ASP A 148 -4.34 -9.00 24.20
N LEU A 149 -5.44 -8.33 24.58
CA LEU A 149 -6.56 -8.03 23.69
C LEU A 149 -6.15 -7.07 22.55
N ARG A 150 -5.38 -6.02 22.84
CA ARG A 150 -4.89 -5.08 21.83
C ARG A 150 -3.86 -5.71 20.90
N VAL A 151 -3.00 -6.60 21.41
CA VAL A 151 -2.07 -7.39 20.59
C VAL A 151 -2.82 -8.30 19.63
N LYS A 152 -3.86 -8.99 20.12
CA LYS A 152 -4.73 -9.85 19.29
C LYS A 152 -5.46 -9.07 18.21
N ASP A 153 -5.99 -7.90 18.55
CA ASP A 153 -6.67 -7.02 17.58
C ASP A 153 -5.70 -6.51 16.51
N ALA A 154 -4.52 -6.00 16.91
CA ALA A 154 -3.48 -5.57 15.97
C ALA A 154 -3.05 -6.71 15.02
N ARG A 155 -2.94 -7.94 15.55
CA ARG A 155 -2.61 -9.13 14.73
C ARG A 155 -3.69 -9.41 13.70
N ARG A 156 -4.97 -9.44 14.10
CA ARG A 156 -6.10 -9.68 13.19
C ARG A 156 -6.20 -8.63 12.11
N GLN A 157 -6.02 -7.35 12.45
CA GLN A 157 -6.04 -6.28 11.48
C GLN A 157 -4.88 -6.40 10.47
N LEU A 158 -3.70 -6.82 10.93
CA LEU A 158 -2.54 -7.00 10.08
C LEU A 158 -2.67 -8.24 9.18
N GLU A 159 -3.27 -9.33 9.68
CA GLU A 159 -3.62 -10.53 8.89
C GLU A 159 -4.65 -10.19 7.79
N SER A 160 -5.72 -9.47 8.12
CA SER A 160 -6.72 -9.01 7.14
C SER A 160 -6.11 -8.07 6.09
N LEU A 161 -5.13 -7.26 6.46
CA LEU A 161 -4.45 -6.37 5.54
C LEU A 161 -3.54 -7.13 4.55
N ASP A 162 -2.85 -8.19 5.01
CA ASP A 162 -2.01 -9.04 4.18
C ASP A 162 -2.84 -9.78 3.10
N GLU A 163 -4.00 -10.31 3.50
CA GLU A 163 -4.97 -10.90 2.57
C GLU A 163 -5.47 -9.89 1.54
N CYS A 164 -5.83 -8.67 1.98
CA CYS A 164 -6.25 -7.60 1.09
C CYS A 164 -5.15 -7.20 0.10
N VAL A 165 -3.90 -7.14 0.54
CA VAL A 165 -2.75 -6.80 -0.33
C VAL A 165 -2.50 -7.91 -1.36
N THR A 166 -2.60 -9.18 -0.94
CA THR A 166 -2.44 -10.35 -1.82
C THR A 166 -3.51 -10.37 -2.90
N ASN A 167 -4.79 -10.19 -2.53
CA ASN A 167 -5.88 -10.13 -3.50
C ASN A 167 -5.71 -8.99 -4.52
N ILE A 168 -5.15 -7.84 -4.09
CA ILE A 168 -4.85 -6.75 -5.03
C ILE A 168 -3.70 -7.13 -5.98
N ASP A 169 -2.67 -7.83 -5.49
CA ASP A 169 -1.57 -8.33 -6.33
C ASP A 169 -2.08 -9.28 -7.41
N ASP A 170 -2.94 -10.23 -7.01
CA ASP A 170 -3.56 -11.20 -7.91
C ASP A 170 -4.36 -10.50 -9.00
N GLN A 171 -5.11 -9.45 -8.65
CA GLN A 171 -5.86 -8.65 -9.63
C GLN A 171 -4.94 -7.93 -10.62
N PHE A 172 -3.83 -7.34 -10.16
CA PHE A 172 -2.83 -6.76 -11.08
C PHE A 172 -2.16 -7.84 -11.94
N GLY A 173 -1.95 -9.04 -11.43
CA GLY A 173 -1.46 -10.20 -12.19
C GLY A 173 -2.43 -10.63 -13.29
N CYS A 174 -3.72 -10.72 -12.97
CA CYS A 174 -4.78 -11.03 -13.93
C CYS A 174 -4.87 -9.97 -15.02
N ILE A 175 -4.88 -8.68 -14.65
CA ILE A 175 -4.91 -7.57 -15.61
C ILE A 175 -3.69 -7.63 -16.52
N SER A 176 -2.49 -7.77 -15.96
CA SER A 176 -1.26 -7.86 -16.76
C SER A 176 -1.28 -9.04 -17.74
N SER A 177 -1.85 -10.18 -17.36
CA SER A 177 -1.94 -11.37 -18.21
C SER A 177 -2.98 -11.23 -19.32
N HIS A 178 -3.98 -10.36 -19.14
CA HIS A 178 -5.00 -10.08 -20.15
C HIS A 178 -4.58 -8.99 -21.14
N LEU A 179 -3.56 -8.18 -20.77
CA LEU A 179 -3.01 -7.12 -21.61
C LEU A 179 -1.83 -7.58 -22.49
N ILE A 180 -1.26 -8.76 -22.23
CA ILE A 180 -0.17 -9.41 -22.98
C ILE A 180 -0.78 -10.47 -23.90
#